data_AF-A0A1N7SLA2-F1
#
_entry.id   AF-A0A1N7SLA2-F1
#
_cell.length_a   1.000
_cell.length_b   1.000
_cell.length_c   1.000
_cell.angle_alpha   90.00
_cell.angle_beta   90.00
_cell.angle_gamma   90.00
#
_symmetry.space_group_name_H-M   'P 1'
#
loop_
_entity.id
_entity.type
_entity.pdbx_description
1 polymer ?
#
loop_
_entity_poly.entity_id
_entity_poly.type
_entity_poly.pdbx_seq_one_letter_code
_entity_poly.pdbx_strand_id
1 'polypeptide(L)'
;MTKSWQQFLFCVILTILWPLFPLGFEWLISDAVKTESVALTASMYAIGIGVASKYQGLFGVALMEAVFYILFYGLSVKGHPPHEALILFVCGAGMFLMFVCHTAERYNRHIRLQEPFPDFMR
;
A
#
# COMPACT_ATOMS: atom_id res chain seq x y z
N MET A 1 -27.04 3.39 -0.85
CA MET A 1 -25.71 4.03 -0.93
C MET A 1 -25.79 5.21 -1.87
N THR A 2 -25.23 6.37 -1.52
CA THR A 2 -25.11 7.49 -2.47
C THR A 2 -24.00 7.18 -3.48
N LYS A 3 -24.04 7.84 -4.65
CA LYS A 3 -23.03 7.70 -5.71
C LYS A 3 -21.60 7.94 -5.20
N SER A 4 -21.43 8.89 -4.28
CA SER A 4 -20.15 9.24 -3.66
C SER A 4 -19.58 8.09 -2.83
N TRP A 5 -20.42 7.40 -2.06
CA TRP A 5 -20.02 6.21 -1.29
C TRP A 5 -19.62 5.05 -2.19
N GLN A 6 -20.32 4.86 -3.32
CA GLN A 6 -19.93 3.85 -4.30
C GLN A 6 -18.55 4.15 -4.89
N GLN A 7 -18.28 5.40 -5.26
CA GLN A 7 -16.98 5.83 -5.78
C GLN A 7 -15.87 5.69 -4.74
N PHE A 8 -16.12 6.08 -3.50
CA PHE A 8 -15.17 5.91 -2.40
C PHE A 8 -14.82 4.44 -2.17
N LEU A 9 -15.82 3.57 -1.99
CA LEU A 9 -15.57 2.15 -1.74
C LEU A 9 -14.86 1.48 -2.91
N PHE A 10 -15.28 1.76 -4.14
CA PHE A 10 -14.63 1.20 -5.33
C PHE A 10 -13.17 1.67 -5.45
N CYS A 11 -12.88 2.93 -5.11
CA CYS A 11 -11.52 3.45 -5.05
C CYS A 11 -10.69 2.76 -3.97
N VAL A 12 -11.21 2.62 -2.74
CA VAL A 12 -10.49 1.94 -1.64
C VAL A 12 -10.23 0.48 -1.99
N ILE A 13 -11.22 -0.23 -2.53
CA ILE A 13 -11.05 -1.64 -2.92
C ILE A 13 -9.95 -1.77 -3.97
N LEU A 14 -10.01 -1.01 -5.06
CA LEU A 14 -9.09 -1.17 -6.18
C LEU A 14 -7.69 -0.60 -5.94
N THR A 15 -7.58 0.51 -5.20
CA THR A 15 -6.30 1.22 -5.06
C THR A 15 -5.59 0.93 -3.74
N ILE A 16 -6.31 0.47 -2.70
CA ILE A 16 -5.78 0.27 -1.35
C ILE A 16 -5.80 -1.20 -0.93
N LEU A 17 -6.91 -1.92 -1.14
CA LEU A 17 -7.04 -3.31 -0.69
C LEU A 17 -6.51 -4.32 -1.69
N TRP A 18 -6.83 -4.14 -2.97
CA TRP A 18 -6.43 -5.06 -4.04
C TRP A 18 -4.92 -5.31 -4.10
N PRO A 19 -4.04 -4.30 -3.96
CA PRO A 19 -2.59 -4.52 -3.96
C PRO A 19 -2.07 -5.40 -2.81
N LEU A 20 -2.84 -5.57 -1.73
CA LEU A 20 -2.47 -6.39 -0.58
C LEU A 20 -2.91 -7.85 -0.72
N PHE A 21 -3.78 -8.17 -1.69
CA PHE A 21 -4.29 -9.52 -1.90
C PHE A 21 -3.20 -10.58 -2.16
N PRO A 22 -2.07 -10.29 -2.84
CA PRO A 22 -1.00 -11.26 -3.00
C PRO A 22 -0.50 -11.86 -1.69
N LEU A 23 -0.36 -11.06 -0.63
CA LEU A 23 0.05 -11.54 0.70
C LEU A 23 -1.02 -12.43 1.33
N GLY A 24 -2.30 -12.08 1.13
CA GLY A 24 -3.42 -12.91 1.58
C GLY A 24 -3.46 -14.27 0.88
N PHE A 25 -3.21 -14.31 -0.43
CA PHE A 25 -3.13 -15.57 -1.17
C PHE A 25 -1.90 -16.41 -0.78
N GLU A 26 -0.76 -15.77 -0.55
CA GLU A 26 0.43 -16.47 -0.05
C GLU A 26 0.15 -17.12 1.30
N TRP A 27 -0.47 -16.39 2.22
CA TRP A 27 -0.87 -16.92 3.53
C TRP A 27 -1.84 -18.10 3.39
N LEU A 28 -2.85 -18.00 2.51
CA LEU A 28 -3.83 -19.07 2.27
C LEU A 28 -3.22 -20.35 1.68
N ILE A 29 -2.13 -20.24 0.92
CA ILE A 29 -1.49 -21.37 0.24
C ILE A 29 -0.37 -21.99 1.08
N SER A 30 0.38 -21.16 1.80
CA SER A 30 1.64 -21.56 2.45
C SER A 30 1.57 -21.58 3.97
N ASP A 31 0.43 -21.24 4.58
CA ASP A 31 0.19 -21.04 6.03
C ASP A 31 1.07 -19.98 6.72
N ALA A 32 2.01 -19.38 5.97
CA ALA A 32 2.90 -18.33 6.40
C ALA A 32 3.21 -17.38 5.24
N VAL A 33 3.39 -16.10 5.55
CA VAL A 33 3.83 -15.09 4.59
C VAL A 33 5.33 -14.91 4.74
N LYS A 34 6.08 -14.98 3.65
CA LYS A 34 7.53 -14.84 3.69
C LYS A 34 7.94 -13.38 3.88
N THR A 35 9.06 -13.17 4.58
CA THR A 35 9.57 -11.82 4.87
C THR A 35 9.94 -11.07 3.59
N GLU A 36 10.53 -11.76 2.60
CA GLU A 36 10.79 -11.18 1.29
C GLU A 36 9.51 -10.74 0.56
N SER A 37 8.43 -11.51 0.67
CA SER A 37 7.14 -11.14 0.08
C SER A 37 6.57 -9.89 0.73
N VAL A 38 6.60 -9.80 2.07
CA VAL A 38 6.16 -8.60 2.81
C VAL A 38 6.97 -7.38 2.41
N ALA A 39 8.30 -7.48 2.35
CA ALA A 39 9.15 -6.35 1.99
C ALA A 39 8.93 -5.89 0.54
N LEU A 40 8.78 -6.84 -0.39
CA LEU A 40 8.48 -6.52 -1.79
C LEU A 40 7.11 -5.87 -1.93
N THR A 41 6.08 -6.44 -1.31
CA THR A 41 4.73 -5.86 -1.32
C THR A 41 4.74 -4.48 -0.69
N ALA A 42 5.41 -4.26 0.44
CA ALA A 42 5.50 -2.95 1.07
C ALA A 42 6.10 -1.89 0.14
N SER A 43 7.17 -2.25 -0.60
CA SER A 43 7.76 -1.33 -1.58
C SER A 43 6.79 -0.99 -2.72
N MET A 44 6.19 -2.02 -3.33
CA MET A 44 5.26 -1.83 -4.45
C MET A 44 3.99 -1.10 -4.00
N TYR A 45 3.56 -1.33 -2.76
CA TYR A 45 2.43 -0.66 -2.14
C TYR A 45 2.69 0.82 -1.92
N ALA A 46 3.85 1.14 -1.33
CA ALA A 46 4.26 2.52 -1.10
C ALA A 46 4.31 3.30 -2.42
N ILE A 47 5.04 2.82 -3.43
CA ILE A 47 5.14 3.52 -4.72
C ILE A 47 3.78 3.60 -5.44
N GLY A 48 2.97 2.53 -5.38
CA GLY A 48 1.63 2.50 -5.97
C GLY A 48 0.71 3.56 -5.37
N ILE A 49 0.68 3.67 -4.04
CA ILE A 49 -0.07 4.73 -3.33
C ILE A 49 0.47 6.12 -3.67
N GLY A 50 1.80 6.27 -3.66
CA GLY A 50 2.46 7.52 -3.99
C GLY A 50 2.04 8.05 -5.36
N VAL A 51 2.11 7.19 -6.39
CA VAL A 51 1.72 7.54 -7.77
C VAL A 51 0.22 7.82 -7.88
N ALA A 52 -0.61 7.11 -7.11
CA ALA A 52 -2.06 7.31 -7.14
C ALA A 52 -2.51 8.60 -6.43
N SER A 53 -1.68 9.18 -5.55
CA SER A 53 -1.99 10.37 -4.78
C SER A 53 -1.88 11.65 -5.61
N LYS A 54 -2.75 12.63 -5.31
CA LYS A 54 -2.62 14.00 -5.86
C LYS A 54 -1.68 14.87 -5.02
N TYR A 55 -1.21 14.40 -3.87
CA TYR A 55 -0.36 15.15 -2.96
C TYR A 55 1.12 14.85 -3.18
N GLN A 56 1.88 15.84 -3.69
CA GLN A 56 3.31 15.70 -3.98
C GLN A 56 4.15 15.29 -2.77
N GLY A 57 3.80 15.75 -1.57
CA GLY A 57 4.47 15.34 -0.33
C GLY A 57 4.31 13.85 -0.04
N LEU A 58 3.10 13.29 -0.26
CA LEU A 58 2.86 11.86 -0.08
C LEU A 58 3.63 11.03 -1.11
N PHE A 59 3.71 11.52 -2.36
CA PHE A 59 4.54 10.89 -3.38
C PHE A 59 6.04 10.86 -2.99
N GLY A 60 6.58 11.96 -2.46
CA GLY A 60 7.97 12.01 -2.00
C GLY A 60 8.27 11.04 -0.86
N VAL A 61 7.38 10.98 0.14
CA VAL A 61 7.49 10.01 1.27
C VAL A 61 7.38 8.57 0.76
N ALA A 62 6.40 8.29 -0.09
CA ALA A 62 6.19 6.99 -0.70
C ALA A 62 7.41 6.49 -1.49
N LEU A 63 8.03 7.38 -2.27
CA LEU A 63 9.24 7.04 -3.04
C LEU A 63 10.39 6.67 -2.09
N MET A 64 10.57 7.43 -1.02
CA MET A 64 11.59 7.16 -0.02
C MET A 64 11.35 5.82 0.70
N GLU A 65 10.13 5.56 1.15
CA GLU A 65 9.74 4.28 1.75
C GLU A 65 9.96 3.11 0.79
N ALA A 66 9.57 3.26 -0.48
CA ALA A 66 9.73 2.22 -1.48
C ALA A 66 11.20 1.80 -1.65
N VAL A 67 12.13 2.77 -1.64
CA VAL A 67 13.58 2.50 -1.69
C VAL A 67 14.05 1.76 -0.44
N PHE A 68 13.64 2.19 0.76
CA PHE A 68 13.99 1.49 2.00
C PHE A 68 13.48 0.04 2.03
N TYR A 69 12.24 -0.20 1.59
CA TYR A 69 11.67 -1.54 1.55
C TYR A 69 12.32 -2.44 0.50
N ILE A 70 12.80 -1.90 -0.63
CA ILE A 70 13.63 -2.64 -1.60
C ILE A 70 14.93 -3.14 -0.96
N LEU A 71 15.56 -2.33 -0.10
CA LEU A 71 16.75 -2.77 0.63
C LEU A 71 16.43 -3.94 1.56
N PHE A 72 15.31 -3.89 2.29
CA PHE A 72 14.87 -5.00 3.14
C PHE A 72 14.52 -6.27 2.35
N TYR A 73 13.89 -6.12 1.18
CA TYR A 73 13.69 -7.23 0.25
C TYR A 73 15.02 -7.86 -0.15
N GLY A 74 16.00 -7.04 -0.57
CA GLY A 74 17.33 -7.52 -0.95
C GLY A 74 18.10 -8.21 0.19
N LEU A 75 17.88 -7.82 1.45
CA LEU A 75 18.41 -8.51 2.62
C LEU A 75 17.70 -9.85 2.88
N SER A 76 16.37 -9.89 2.72
CA SER A 76 15.54 -11.06 3.02
C SER A 76 15.74 -12.20 2.01
N VAL A 77 15.99 -11.88 0.73
CA VAL A 77 16.24 -12.89 -0.30
C VAL A 77 17.60 -13.60 -0.13
N LYS A 78 18.56 -13.00 0.61
CA LYS A 78 19.88 -13.60 0.85
C LYS A 78 19.89 -14.65 1.97
N GLY A 79 18.74 -14.98 2.56
CA GLY A 79 18.61 -15.89 3.70
C GLY A 79 18.27 -15.14 4.99
N HIS A 80 18.46 -15.78 6.16
CA HIS A 80 18.07 -15.25 7.49
C HIS A 80 18.52 -13.80 7.71
N PRO A 81 17.63 -12.81 7.52
CA PRO A 81 18.03 -11.42 7.63
C PRO A 81 18.27 -11.09 9.10
N PRO A 82 19.29 -10.28 9.43
CA PRO A 82 19.46 -9.78 10.78
C PRO A 82 18.20 -8.98 11.15
N HIS A 83 17.59 -9.33 12.29
CA HIS A 83 16.37 -8.69 12.80
C HIS A 83 15.12 -8.83 11.91
N GLU A 84 14.84 -10.04 11.42
CA GLU A 84 13.61 -10.36 10.65
C GLU A 84 12.33 -9.77 11.25
N ALA A 85 12.11 -9.91 12.56
CA ALA A 85 10.94 -9.36 13.24
C ALA A 85 10.83 -7.83 13.13
N LEU A 86 11.96 -7.12 13.14
CA LEU A 86 12.00 -5.67 12.95
C LEU A 86 11.65 -5.29 11.51
N ILE A 87 12.16 -6.04 10.53
CA ILE A 87 11.82 -5.84 9.11
C ILE A 87 10.32 -6.00 8.90
N LEU A 88 9.73 -7.10 9.38
CA LEU A 88 8.30 -7.35 9.30
C LEU A 88 7.49 -6.24 9.97
N PHE A 89 7.91 -5.80 11.17
CA PHE A 89 7.24 -4.72 11.88
C PHE A 89 7.30 -3.40 11.11
N VAL A 90 8.47 -3.01 10.59
CA VAL A 90 8.66 -1.74 9.87
C VAL A 90 7.88 -1.73 8.56
N CYS A 91 7.95 -2.81 7.77
CA CYS A 91 7.18 -2.95 6.53
C CYS A 91 5.66 -2.96 6.80
N GLY A 92 5.21 -3.73 7.80
CA GLY A 92 3.81 -3.81 8.18
C GLY A 92 3.26 -2.48 8.70
N ALA A 93 3.99 -1.80 9.58
CA ALA A 93 3.62 -0.49 10.12
C ALA A 93 3.57 0.58 9.03
N GLY A 94 4.52 0.57 8.10
CA GLY A 94 4.54 1.46 6.95
C GLY A 94 3.36 1.27 6.01
N MET A 95 3.08 0.03 5.61
CA MET A 95 1.88 -0.29 4.82
C MET A 95 0.61 0.16 5.53
N PHE A 96 0.50 -0.06 6.85
CA PHE A 96 -0.64 0.38 7.63
C PHE A 96 -0.77 1.91 7.70
N LEU A 97 0.34 2.62 7.89
CA LEU A 97 0.35 4.10 7.89
C LEU A 97 -0.12 4.64 6.54
N MET A 98 0.42 4.10 5.44
CA MET A 98 0.05 4.46 4.08
C MET A 98 -1.41 4.13 3.77
N PHE A 99 -1.90 2.99 4.25
CA PHE A 99 -3.32 2.62 4.17
C PHE A 99 -4.21 3.68 4.82
N VAL A 100 -3.90 4.10 6.05
CA VAL A 100 -4.70 5.09 6.80
C VAL A 100 -4.65 6.46 6.13
N CYS A 101 -3.44 6.96 5.83
CA CYS A 101 -3.24 8.25 5.19
C CYS A 101 -3.95 8.32 3.83
N HIS A 102 -3.80 7.29 3.00
CA HIS A 102 -4.42 7.27 1.69
C HIS A 102 -5.93 7.08 1.76
N THR A 103 -6.45 6.28 2.70
CA THR A 103 -7.90 6.16 2.92
C THR A 103 -8.51 7.50 3.31
N ALA A 104 -7.85 8.25 4.21
CA ALA A 104 -8.28 9.61 4.58
C ALA A 104 -8.26 10.56 3.38
N GLU A 105 -7.21 10.50 2.55
CA GLU A 105 -7.13 11.23 1.29
C GLU A 105 -8.33 10.92 0.37
N ARG A 106 -8.64 9.63 0.17
CA ARG A 106 -9.75 9.16 -0.67
C ARG A 106 -11.11 9.55 -0.10
N TYR A 107 -11.28 9.52 1.22
CA TYR A 107 -12.51 9.97 1.85
C TYR A 107 -12.74 11.46 1.58
N ASN A 108 -11.70 12.28 1.77
CA ASN A 108 -11.76 13.70 1.47
C ASN A 108 -12.13 13.95 -0.01
N ARG A 109 -11.54 13.21 -0.94
CA ARG A 109 -11.80 13.39 -2.39
C ARG A 109 -13.18 12.94 -2.82
N HIS A 110 -13.60 11.73 -2.45
CA HIS A 110 -14.82 11.13 -2.99
C HIS A 110 -16.07 11.45 -2.16
N ILE A 111 -15.95 11.58 -0.84
CA ILE A 111 -17.09 11.92 0.04
C ILE A 111 -17.22 13.42 0.22
N ARG A 112 -16.13 14.15 0.54
CA ARG A 112 -16.23 15.60 0.80
C ARG A 112 -16.23 16.43 -0.49
N LEU A 113 -15.29 16.16 -1.40
CA LEU A 113 -15.11 16.93 -2.64
C LEU A 113 -15.91 16.38 -3.82
N GLN A 114 -16.54 15.21 -3.69
CA GLN A 114 -17.37 14.58 -4.72
C GLN A 114 -16.63 14.36 -6.05
N GLU A 115 -15.32 14.14 -6.00
CA GLU A 115 -14.53 13.81 -7.18
C GLU A 115 -14.94 12.43 -7.74
N PRO A 116 -15.14 12.30 -9.06
CA PRO A 116 -15.47 11.01 -9.66
C PRO A 116 -14.29 10.03 -9.58
N PHE A 117 -14.62 8.74 -9.52
CA PHE A 117 -13.67 7.64 -9.68
C PHE A 117 -14.26 6.61 -10.65
N PRO A 118 -13.47 6.08 -11.60
CA PRO A 118 -12.07 6.42 -11.85
C PRO A 118 -11.87 7.73 -12.62
N ASP A 119 -10.74 8.40 -12.39
CA ASP A 119 -10.38 9.71 -12.97
C ASP A 119 -9.51 9.54 -14.24
N PHE A 120 -9.86 8.56 -15.10
CA PHE A 120 -9.03 8.21 -16.28
C PHE A 120 -9.24 9.12 -17.50
N MET A 121 -10.26 9.99 -17.50
CA MET A 121 -10.66 10.79 -18.66
C MET A 121 -10.96 12.25 -18.28
N ARG A 122 -9.94 12.97 -17.83
CA ARG A 122 -9.94 14.44 -17.77
C ARG A 122 -8.80 15.00 -18.60
#